data_AF-A0A1X7HQN4-F1
#
_entry.id   AF-A0A1X7HQN4-F1
#
_cell.length_a   1.000
_cell.length_b   1.000
_cell.length_c   1.000
_cell.angle_alpha   90.00
_cell.angle_beta   90.00
_cell.angle_gamma   90.00
#
_symmetry.space_group_name_H-M   'P 1'
#
loop_
_entity.id
_entity.type
_entity.pdbx_description
1 polymer ?
#
loop_
_entity_poly.entity_id
_entity_poly.type
_entity_poly.pdbx_seq_one_letter_code
_entity_poly.pdbx_strand_id
1 'polypeptide(L)'
;MQKIILLLVTFLICFAPVAYAVQDEAVEPFTWDGEYVEQLKKVNIPLYVPTYVASSEFSRKLGQLFVSKLEVSKDRYLFHISRQRVHDGEVKTLAFDVMTMSAGTLPAYRKQPFSTYDMFKKPEGTTRFEGYDVEYFADKKAFIWENNGWEYLVWAKNTNNAINIMKRVMATIPKGANPVQGAIKGQVTTFDTNEGVQSDAGWSYDNGKTWYIITGRTTPEQLIKVLKSMVKLDTK
;
A
#
# COMPACT_ATOMS: atom_id res chain seq x y z
N MET A 1 -27.06 43.68 -13.89
CA MET A 1 -26.12 43.17 -12.86
C MET A 1 -26.14 41.64 -12.75
N GLN A 2 -27.27 40.96 -12.54
CA GLN A 2 -27.33 39.48 -12.37
C GLN A 2 -26.56 38.67 -13.43
N LYS A 3 -26.63 39.02 -14.73
CA LYS A 3 -25.90 38.30 -15.80
C LYS A 3 -24.36 38.35 -15.68
N ILE A 4 -23.80 39.36 -15.00
CA ILE A 4 -22.35 39.48 -14.78
C ILE A 4 -21.92 38.62 -13.59
N ILE A 5 -22.74 38.56 -12.53
CA ILE A 5 -22.51 37.72 -11.35
C ILE A 5 -22.49 36.24 -11.74
N LEU A 6 -23.44 35.80 -12.58
CA LEU A 6 -23.48 34.42 -13.05
C LEU A 6 -22.21 34.02 -13.82
N LEU A 7 -21.71 34.91 -14.66
CA LEU A 7 -20.53 34.66 -15.51
C LEU A 7 -19.23 34.59 -14.68
N LEU A 8 -19.13 35.39 -13.61
CA LEU A 8 -18.05 35.30 -12.61
C LEU A 8 -18.09 34.00 -11.80
N VAL A 9 -19.28 33.52 -11.42
CA VAL A 9 -19.43 32.23 -10.72
C VAL A 9 -19.03 31.06 -11.63
N THR A 10 -19.42 31.08 -12.92
CA THR A 10 -18.99 30.04 -13.87
C THR A 10 -17.47 30.05 -14.08
N PHE A 11 -16.83 31.23 -14.14
CA PHE A 11 -15.37 31.32 -14.22
C PHE A 11 -14.69 30.79 -12.95
N LEU A 12 -15.21 31.11 -11.75
CA LEU A 12 -14.68 30.59 -10.48
C LEU A 12 -14.79 29.06 -10.34
N ILE A 13 -15.79 28.43 -10.96
CA ILE A 13 -15.91 26.96 -10.99
C ILE A 13 -14.91 26.33 -11.97
N CYS A 14 -14.63 26.97 -13.11
CA CYS A 14 -13.61 26.52 -14.06
C CYS A 14 -12.16 26.75 -13.58
N PHE A 15 -11.95 27.66 -12.62
CA PHE A 15 -10.66 27.95 -12.00
C PHE A 15 -10.57 27.58 -10.52
N ALA A 16 -11.44 26.67 -10.05
CA ALA A 16 -11.05 25.85 -8.91
C ALA A 16 -9.77 25.11 -9.32
N PRO A 17 -8.62 25.31 -8.66
CA PRO A 17 -7.47 24.48 -8.93
C PRO A 17 -7.91 23.06 -8.60
N VAL A 18 -8.01 22.21 -9.62
CA VAL A 18 -7.91 20.78 -9.41
C VAL A 18 -6.59 20.63 -8.71
N ALA A 19 -6.65 20.35 -7.41
CA ALA A 19 -5.49 20.01 -6.63
C ALA A 19 -5.02 18.66 -7.13
N TYR A 20 -4.32 18.69 -8.27
CA TYR A 20 -3.23 17.79 -8.58
C TYR A 20 -2.21 17.98 -7.45
N ALA A 21 -2.53 17.38 -6.30
CA ALA A 21 -1.52 16.78 -5.49
C ALA A 21 -0.70 15.94 -6.47
N VAL A 22 0.54 16.38 -6.70
CA VAL A 22 1.55 15.55 -7.37
C VAL A 22 1.80 14.41 -6.40
N GLN A 23 0.90 13.43 -6.43
CA GLN A 23 0.99 12.19 -5.68
C GLN A 23 2.09 11.42 -6.37
N ASP A 24 3.28 11.61 -5.82
CA ASP A 24 4.53 11.09 -6.34
C ASP A 24 4.44 9.56 -6.40
N GLU A 25 4.04 9.04 -7.56
CA GLU A 25 3.92 7.61 -7.78
C GLU A 25 5.29 6.93 -7.89
N ALA A 26 6.39 7.64 -7.62
CA ALA A 26 7.71 7.09 -7.77
C ALA A 26 7.94 5.97 -6.75
N VAL A 27 8.61 4.95 -7.27
CA VAL A 27 9.35 3.97 -6.48
C VAL A 27 10.82 4.16 -6.83
N GLU A 28 11.71 3.69 -5.97
CA GLU A 28 13.15 3.61 -6.26
C GLU A 28 13.64 2.17 -6.14
N PRO A 29 14.64 1.74 -6.92
CA PRO A 29 15.26 0.43 -6.74
C PRO A 29 15.83 0.28 -5.33
N PHE A 30 15.75 -0.94 -4.79
CA PHE A 30 16.36 -1.31 -3.53
C PHE A 30 17.23 -2.55 -3.69
N THR A 31 18.50 -2.44 -3.32
CA THR A 31 19.46 -3.54 -3.35
C THR A 31 19.60 -4.14 -1.96
N TRP A 32 19.50 -5.46 -1.87
CA TRP A 32 19.73 -6.20 -0.64
C TRP A 32 21.22 -6.46 -0.43
N ASP A 33 21.71 -6.17 0.78
CA ASP A 33 23.05 -6.61 1.19
C ASP A 33 23.09 -8.15 1.27
N GLY A 34 24.19 -8.75 0.81
CA GLY A 34 24.41 -10.18 0.89
C GLY A 34 24.31 -10.73 2.31
N GLU A 35 24.73 -9.96 3.34
CA GLU A 35 24.63 -10.40 4.72
C GLU A 35 23.16 -10.62 5.15
N TYR A 36 22.26 -9.69 4.79
CA TYR A 36 20.82 -9.83 5.09
C TYR A 36 20.18 -10.97 4.31
N VAL A 37 20.61 -11.22 3.07
CA VAL A 37 20.16 -12.38 2.28
C VAL A 37 20.57 -13.69 2.94
N GLU A 38 21.82 -13.82 3.41
CA GLU A 38 22.29 -15.01 4.15
C GLU A 38 21.59 -15.20 5.50
N GLN A 39 21.14 -14.12 6.15
CA GLN A 39 20.30 -14.23 7.34
C GLN A 39 18.88 -14.70 7.00
N LEU A 40 18.26 -14.17 5.94
CA LEU A 40 16.93 -14.59 5.48
C LEU A 40 16.90 -16.06 5.00
N LYS A 41 17.98 -16.56 4.37
CA LYS A 41 18.10 -17.98 3.95
C LYS A 41 17.94 -19.01 5.08
N LYS A 42 18.03 -18.58 6.36
CA LYS A 42 17.84 -19.44 7.54
C LYS A 42 16.36 -19.74 7.87
N VAL A 43 15.43 -19.12 7.13
CA VAL A 43 13.99 -19.26 7.28
C VAL A 43 13.46 -20.40 6.39
N ASN A 44 12.55 -21.23 6.91
CA ASN A 44 12.01 -22.39 6.18
C ASN A 44 10.75 -22.07 5.34
N ILE A 45 10.11 -20.92 5.55
CA ILE A 45 9.05 -20.42 4.65
C ILE A 45 9.65 -19.80 3.37
N PRO A 46 8.92 -19.80 2.24
CA PRO A 46 9.40 -19.15 1.02
C PRO A 46 9.71 -17.66 1.25
N LEU A 47 10.88 -17.21 0.82
CA LEU A 47 11.31 -15.82 0.94
C LEU A 47 10.80 -14.99 -0.23
N TYR A 48 10.17 -13.87 0.08
CA TYR A 48 9.82 -12.83 -0.88
C TYR A 48 10.30 -11.46 -0.38
N VAL A 49 10.96 -10.71 -1.25
CA VAL A 49 11.49 -9.37 -0.93
C VAL A 49 11.16 -8.38 -2.05
N PRO A 50 10.96 -7.09 -1.73
CA PRO A 50 10.87 -6.03 -2.73
C PRO A 50 12.22 -5.83 -3.43
N THR A 51 12.17 -5.53 -4.73
CA THR A 51 13.30 -4.92 -5.47
C THR A 51 13.10 -3.43 -5.69
N TYR A 52 11.93 -2.89 -5.36
CA TYR A 52 11.61 -1.47 -5.36
C TYR A 52 10.88 -1.08 -4.09
N VAL A 53 11.10 0.14 -3.61
CA VAL A 53 10.49 0.70 -2.39
C VAL A 53 9.80 2.03 -2.72
N ALA A 54 8.67 2.31 -2.04
CA ALA A 54 7.95 3.57 -2.19
C ALA A 54 8.84 4.77 -1.83
N SER A 55 8.82 5.81 -2.65
CA SER A 55 9.80 6.88 -2.57
C SER A 55 9.20 8.18 -3.06
N SER A 56 9.24 9.23 -2.24
CA SER A 56 8.90 10.58 -2.67
C SER A 56 10.15 11.42 -2.93
N GLU A 57 10.05 12.48 -3.73
CA GLU A 57 11.10 13.48 -3.92
C GLU A 57 11.61 14.03 -2.58
N PHE A 58 10.72 14.20 -1.59
CA PHE A 58 11.09 14.55 -0.22
C PHE A 58 11.85 13.41 0.46
N SER A 59 11.34 12.18 0.42
CA SER A 59 11.98 11.00 1.02
C SER A 59 13.40 10.81 0.48
N ARG A 60 13.62 11.02 -0.82
CA ARG A 60 14.94 10.89 -1.49
C ARG A 60 15.98 11.85 -0.94
N LYS A 61 15.58 13.07 -0.57
CA LYS A 61 16.45 14.07 0.08
C LYS A 61 16.86 13.66 1.52
N LEU A 62 16.24 12.63 2.10
CA LEU A 62 16.59 12.09 3.42
C LEU A 62 17.68 10.98 3.37
N GLY A 63 18.46 10.84 2.29
CA GLY A 63 19.63 9.93 2.25
C GLY A 63 19.42 8.66 1.41
N GLN A 64 20.09 7.56 1.76
CA GLN A 64 19.95 6.27 1.07
C GLN A 64 19.03 5.32 1.86
N LEU A 65 18.41 4.37 1.15
CA LEU A 65 17.67 3.25 1.76
C LEU A 65 18.63 2.22 2.34
N PHE A 66 18.30 1.66 3.50
CA PHE A 66 19.00 0.52 4.10
C PHE A 66 18.04 -0.33 4.94
N VAL A 67 18.42 -1.58 5.24
CA VAL A 67 17.71 -2.41 6.21
C VAL A 67 18.10 -1.95 7.62
N SER A 68 17.19 -1.29 8.33
CA SER A 68 17.45 -0.80 9.69
C SER A 68 17.22 -1.87 10.75
N LYS A 69 16.40 -2.88 10.42
CA LYS A 69 16.03 -3.98 11.31
C LYS A 69 15.79 -5.24 10.50
N LEU A 70 16.31 -6.37 10.99
CA LEU A 70 16.00 -7.71 10.51
C LEU A 70 15.77 -8.64 11.72
N GLU A 71 14.63 -9.32 11.74
CA GLU A 71 14.31 -10.41 12.65
C GLU A 71 13.99 -11.66 11.83
N VAL A 72 14.56 -12.80 12.21
CA VAL A 72 14.37 -14.08 11.52
C VAL A 72 14.19 -15.23 12.53
N SER A 73 13.22 -16.10 12.27
CA SER A 73 13.07 -17.42 12.90
C SER A 73 12.81 -18.47 11.82
N LYS A 74 12.72 -19.76 12.20
CA LYS A 74 12.47 -20.84 11.23
C LYS A 74 11.16 -20.67 10.44
N ASP A 75 10.18 -19.98 11.01
CA ASP A 75 8.79 -19.89 10.56
C ASP A 75 8.34 -18.47 10.21
N ARG A 76 9.20 -17.45 10.39
CA ARG A 76 8.88 -16.05 10.12
C ARG A 76 10.12 -15.20 9.78
N TYR A 77 9.90 -14.10 9.10
CA TYR A 77 10.83 -12.98 9.04
C TYR A 77 10.11 -11.64 9.17
N LEU A 78 10.82 -10.63 9.64
CA LEU A 78 10.39 -9.24 9.66
C LEU A 78 11.59 -8.36 9.34
N PHE A 79 11.41 -7.37 8.47
CA PHE A 79 12.42 -6.36 8.22
C PHE A 79 11.82 -4.97 8.08
N HIS A 80 12.63 -3.96 8.39
CA HIS A 80 12.30 -2.55 8.18
C HIS A 80 13.31 -2.00 7.17
N ILE A 81 12.80 -1.37 6.10
CA ILE A 81 13.60 -0.55 5.19
C ILE A 81 13.38 0.91 5.59
N SER A 82 14.47 1.61 5.87
CA SER A 82 14.43 2.97 6.42
C SER A 82 15.38 3.91 5.67
N ARG A 83 15.18 5.22 5.84
CA ARG A 83 16.02 6.30 5.32
C ARG A 83 16.59 7.11 6.50
N GLN A 84 17.89 7.41 6.48
CA GLN A 84 18.57 8.17 7.53
C GLN A 84 19.00 9.54 7.02
N ARG A 85 18.37 10.60 7.56
CA ARG A 85 18.69 11.98 7.20
C ARG A 85 20.13 12.31 7.56
N VAL A 86 20.93 12.54 6.52
CA VAL A 86 22.26 13.14 6.59
C VAL A 86 22.10 14.65 6.41
N HIS A 87 22.86 15.43 7.18
CA HIS A 87 23.04 16.87 6.94
C HIS A 87 24.52 17.13 6.73
N ASP A 88 24.83 18.09 5.86
CA ASP A 88 26.22 18.45 5.55
C ASP A 88 26.95 18.84 6.85
N GLY A 89 27.99 18.06 7.17
CA GLY A 89 28.89 18.33 8.29
C GLY A 89 28.55 17.69 9.65
N GLU A 90 27.37 17.08 9.86
CA GLU A 90 26.96 16.60 11.20
C GLU A 90 26.34 15.20 11.29
N VAL A 91 26.22 14.74 12.55
CA VAL A 91 25.94 13.37 12.99
C VAL A 91 24.63 12.81 12.42
N LYS A 92 24.71 11.54 12.00
CA LYS A 92 23.60 10.65 11.63
C LYS A 92 22.36 10.83 12.54
N THR A 93 21.29 11.43 12.01
CA THR A 93 20.03 11.62 12.75
C THR A 93 19.12 10.38 12.72
N LEU A 94 17.95 10.44 13.37
CA LEU A 94 17.00 9.34 13.49
C LEU A 94 16.64 8.71 12.13
N ALA A 95 16.51 7.39 12.11
CA ALA A 95 16.02 6.66 10.95
C ALA A 95 14.50 6.80 10.82
N PHE A 96 14.01 6.96 9.59
CA PHE A 96 12.59 7.00 9.26
C PHE A 96 12.22 5.72 8.49
N ASP A 97 11.32 4.93 9.07
CA ASP A 97 10.84 3.71 8.43
C ASP A 97 9.96 4.05 7.22
N VAL A 98 10.36 3.53 6.06
CA VAL A 98 9.64 3.72 4.79
C VAL A 98 8.66 2.57 4.58
N MET A 99 9.12 1.36 4.90
CA MET A 99 8.40 0.11 4.68
C MET A 99 8.78 -0.89 5.78
N THR A 100 7.77 -1.47 6.42
CA THR A 100 7.91 -2.71 7.20
C THR A 100 7.37 -3.84 6.36
N MET A 101 8.09 -4.96 6.29
CA MET A 101 7.55 -6.22 5.78
C MET A 101 7.69 -7.29 6.84
N SER A 102 6.69 -8.16 6.92
CA SER A 102 6.74 -9.37 7.72
C SER A 102 6.16 -10.54 6.93
N ALA A 103 6.65 -11.75 7.19
CA ALA A 103 6.03 -12.96 6.71
C ALA A 103 6.10 -14.05 7.77
N GLY A 104 5.11 -14.94 7.80
CA GLY A 104 5.15 -16.10 8.69
C GLY A 104 3.80 -16.78 8.90
N THR A 105 3.80 -17.78 9.78
CA THR A 105 2.55 -18.36 10.31
C THR A 105 1.97 -17.39 11.33
N LEU A 106 1.17 -16.43 10.85
CA LEU A 106 0.58 -15.40 11.71
C LEU A 106 -0.52 -15.96 12.62
N PRO A 107 -0.70 -15.39 13.84
CA PRO A 107 -1.87 -15.67 14.68
C PRO A 107 -3.18 -15.45 13.92
N ALA A 108 -4.25 -16.15 14.28
CA ALA A 108 -5.52 -16.12 13.53
C ALA A 108 -6.03 -14.70 13.23
N TYR A 109 -5.94 -13.78 14.19
CA TYR A 109 -6.35 -12.37 14.03
C TYR A 109 -5.50 -11.55 13.03
N ARG A 110 -4.32 -12.04 12.65
CA ARG A 110 -3.46 -11.48 11.58
C ARG A 110 -3.45 -12.33 10.30
N LYS A 111 -4.17 -13.45 10.26
CA LYS A 111 -4.45 -14.21 9.02
C LYS A 111 -5.50 -13.52 8.15
N GLN A 112 -6.24 -12.57 8.71
CA GLN A 112 -6.76 -11.44 7.94
C GLN A 112 -5.69 -10.35 8.07
N PRO A 113 -4.99 -9.97 6.98
CA PRO A 113 -3.82 -9.11 7.08
C PRO A 113 -4.17 -7.71 7.63
N PHE A 114 -5.42 -7.26 7.47
CA PHE A 114 -5.93 -6.03 8.08
C PHE A 114 -7.23 -6.29 8.86
N SER A 115 -7.17 -6.15 10.19
CA SER A 115 -8.32 -6.30 11.09
C SER A 115 -9.38 -5.20 10.94
N THR A 116 -9.15 -4.20 10.08
CA THR A 116 -10.19 -3.26 9.63
C THR A 116 -11.33 -3.98 8.91
N TYR A 117 -11.09 -5.13 8.28
CA TYR A 117 -12.14 -5.97 7.69
C TYR A 117 -13.20 -6.42 8.72
N ASP A 118 -12.77 -6.77 9.93
CA ASP A 118 -13.67 -7.15 11.05
C ASP A 118 -14.60 -5.99 11.49
N MET A 119 -14.33 -4.74 11.10
CA MET A 119 -15.22 -3.60 11.35
C MET A 119 -16.36 -3.51 10.32
N PHE A 120 -16.23 -4.17 9.17
CA PHE A 120 -17.12 -4.05 8.01
C PHE A 120 -17.78 -5.39 7.65
N LYS A 121 -18.17 -6.20 8.65
CA LYS A 121 -18.64 -7.60 8.46
C LYS A 121 -19.85 -7.82 7.56
N LYS A 122 -20.58 -6.78 7.16
CA LYS A 122 -21.71 -6.90 6.24
C LYS A 122 -21.88 -5.62 5.41
N PRO A 123 -21.88 -5.71 4.08
CA PRO A 123 -22.18 -4.57 3.22
C PRO A 123 -23.63 -4.12 3.38
N GLU A 124 -23.86 -2.82 3.23
CA GLU A 124 -25.19 -2.22 3.20
C GLU A 124 -25.83 -2.30 1.81
N GLY A 125 -25.00 -2.27 0.76
CA GLY A 125 -25.44 -2.46 -0.62
C GLY A 125 -24.30 -2.47 -1.63
N THR A 126 -24.67 -2.46 -2.90
CA THR A 126 -23.72 -2.49 -4.03
C THR A 126 -23.87 -1.23 -4.88
N THR A 127 -22.76 -0.71 -5.38
CA THR A 127 -22.68 0.41 -6.33
C THR A 127 -21.81 0.02 -7.52
N ARG A 128 -21.77 0.85 -8.56
CA ARG A 128 -20.87 0.66 -9.71
C ARG A 128 -19.81 1.74 -9.80
N PHE A 129 -18.56 1.32 -9.99
CA PHE A 129 -17.46 2.17 -10.42
C PHE A 129 -16.88 1.57 -11.70
N GLU A 130 -16.75 2.37 -12.76
CA GLU A 130 -16.09 1.96 -14.02
C GLU A 130 -16.62 0.66 -14.66
N GLY A 131 -17.89 0.32 -14.39
CA GLY A 131 -18.53 -0.90 -14.89
C GLY A 131 -18.37 -2.13 -13.99
N TYR A 132 -17.68 -2.01 -12.87
CA TYR A 132 -17.51 -3.06 -11.86
C TYR A 132 -18.47 -2.86 -10.70
N ASP A 133 -19.08 -3.94 -10.22
CA ASP A 133 -19.87 -3.96 -9.00
C ASP A 133 -18.94 -3.93 -7.78
N VAL A 134 -19.23 -3.02 -6.84
CA VAL A 134 -18.42 -2.73 -5.65
C VAL A 134 -19.35 -2.58 -4.46
N GLU A 135 -19.04 -3.27 -3.37
CA GLU A 135 -19.83 -3.22 -2.13
C GLU A 135 -19.52 -1.97 -1.33
N TYR A 136 -20.52 -1.43 -0.62
CA TYR A 136 -20.38 -0.28 0.25
C TYR A 136 -21.01 -0.53 1.63
N PHE A 137 -20.51 0.22 2.61
CA PHE A 137 -20.96 0.18 4.01
C PHE A 137 -21.59 1.51 4.41
N ALA A 138 -22.05 1.60 5.66
CA ALA A 138 -22.71 2.78 6.24
C ALA A 138 -22.04 4.11 5.84
N ASP A 139 -22.88 5.10 5.51
CA ASP A 139 -22.50 6.42 4.97
C ASP A 139 -21.68 6.41 3.66
N LYS A 140 -21.48 5.24 3.02
CA LYS A 140 -20.61 5.08 1.84
C LYS A 140 -19.18 5.58 2.07
N LYS A 141 -18.70 5.44 3.31
CA LYS A 141 -17.34 5.81 3.76
C LYS A 141 -16.34 4.67 3.62
N ALA A 142 -16.81 3.43 3.47
CA ALA A 142 -16.00 2.29 3.10
C ALA A 142 -16.57 1.61 1.84
N PHE A 143 -15.67 1.02 1.06
CA PHE A 143 -15.95 0.22 -0.12
C PHE A 143 -15.09 -1.04 -0.11
N ILE A 144 -15.64 -2.16 -0.58
CA ILE A 144 -14.88 -3.39 -0.88
C ILE A 144 -15.15 -3.79 -2.32
N TRP A 145 -14.07 -4.09 -3.05
CA TRP A 145 -14.12 -4.74 -4.34
C TRP A 145 -13.34 -6.05 -4.28
N GLU A 146 -13.95 -7.13 -4.75
CA GLU A 146 -13.29 -8.42 -4.90
C GLU A 146 -12.94 -8.68 -6.37
N ASN A 147 -11.71 -9.10 -6.62
CA ASN A 147 -11.25 -9.44 -7.96
C ASN A 147 -10.06 -10.41 -7.91
N ASN A 148 -10.19 -11.57 -8.58
CA ASN A 148 -9.12 -12.55 -8.78
C ASN A 148 -8.44 -13.05 -7.49
N GLY A 149 -9.23 -13.36 -6.46
CA GLY A 149 -8.73 -13.81 -5.15
C GLY A 149 -8.16 -12.68 -4.27
N TRP A 150 -8.27 -11.43 -4.71
CA TRP A 150 -7.87 -10.25 -3.93
C TRP A 150 -9.08 -9.41 -3.50
N GLU A 151 -9.02 -8.94 -2.26
CA GLU A 151 -9.93 -7.94 -1.70
C GLU A 151 -9.27 -6.55 -1.74
N TYR A 152 -10.00 -5.54 -2.17
CA TYR A 152 -9.56 -4.16 -2.23
C TYR A 152 -10.46 -3.31 -1.33
N LEU A 153 -10.02 -3.10 -0.09
CA LEU A 153 -10.72 -2.31 0.92
C LEU A 153 -10.29 -0.85 0.83
N VAL A 154 -11.26 0.05 0.68
CA VAL A 154 -11.07 1.50 0.76
C VAL A 154 -11.87 2.05 1.93
N TRP A 155 -11.26 2.88 2.78
CA TRP A 155 -11.96 3.63 3.82
C TRP A 155 -11.54 5.10 3.85
N ALA A 156 -12.51 6.01 4.01
CA ALA A 156 -12.20 7.42 4.19
C ALA A 156 -13.16 8.13 5.16
N LYS A 157 -12.76 9.33 5.59
CA LYS A 157 -13.53 10.17 6.53
C LYS A 157 -14.86 10.63 5.95
N ASN A 158 -14.95 10.76 4.63
CA ASN A 158 -16.16 11.16 3.91
C ASN A 158 -16.33 10.38 2.61
N THR A 159 -17.58 10.34 2.13
CA THR A 159 -18.02 9.61 0.94
C THR A 159 -17.29 10.00 -0.34
N ASN A 160 -17.01 11.29 -0.55
CA ASN A 160 -16.34 11.77 -1.77
C ASN A 160 -14.87 11.33 -1.80
N ASN A 161 -14.17 11.39 -0.67
CA ASN A 161 -12.80 10.87 -0.55
C ASN A 161 -12.79 9.35 -0.79
N ALA A 162 -13.71 8.61 -0.17
CA ALA A 162 -13.80 7.15 -0.35
C ALA A 162 -14.06 6.78 -1.83
N ILE A 163 -14.97 7.47 -2.51
CA ILE A 163 -15.24 7.30 -3.95
C ILE A 163 -14.01 7.60 -4.81
N ASN A 164 -13.31 8.71 -4.55
CA ASN A 164 -12.15 9.12 -5.34
C ASN A 164 -10.95 8.17 -5.14
N ILE A 165 -10.74 7.70 -3.92
CA ILE A 165 -9.72 6.69 -3.60
C ILE A 165 -10.09 5.35 -4.26
N MET A 166 -11.36 4.94 -4.22
CA MET A 166 -11.83 3.70 -4.86
C MET A 166 -11.53 3.68 -6.36
N LYS A 167 -11.86 4.76 -7.08
CA LYS A 167 -11.54 4.92 -8.50
C LYS A 167 -10.03 4.81 -8.77
N ARG A 168 -9.19 5.44 -7.93
CA ARG A 168 -7.72 5.34 -8.06
C ARG A 168 -7.21 3.92 -7.87
N VAL A 169 -7.69 3.20 -6.86
CA VAL A 169 -7.34 1.79 -6.63
C VAL A 169 -7.69 0.94 -7.85
N MET A 170 -8.89 1.13 -8.42
CA MET A 170 -9.36 0.37 -9.58
C MET A 170 -8.61 0.74 -10.88
N ALA A 171 -8.28 2.01 -11.09
CA ALA A 171 -7.44 2.45 -12.20
C ALA A 171 -6.00 1.90 -12.10
N THR A 172 -5.48 1.74 -10.88
CA THR A 172 -4.13 1.20 -10.63
C THR A 172 -4.08 -0.33 -10.81
N ILE A 173 -5.19 -1.02 -10.59
CA ILE A 173 -5.27 -2.48 -10.50
C ILE A 173 -6.35 -2.98 -11.48
N PRO A 174 -5.98 -3.32 -12.73
CA PRO A 174 -6.93 -3.82 -13.71
C PRO A 174 -7.68 -5.08 -13.26
N LYS A 175 -8.91 -5.26 -13.72
CA LYS A 175 -9.67 -6.51 -13.49
C LYS A 175 -8.87 -7.73 -13.99
N GLY A 176 -8.88 -8.81 -13.21
CA GLY A 176 -8.08 -10.00 -13.47
C GLY A 176 -6.58 -9.88 -13.14
N ALA A 177 -6.07 -8.70 -12.79
CA ALA A 177 -4.69 -8.56 -12.36
C ALA A 177 -4.42 -9.32 -11.04
N ASN A 178 -3.17 -9.74 -10.86
CA ASN A 178 -2.66 -10.21 -9.58
C ASN A 178 -1.50 -9.27 -9.19
N PRO A 179 -1.65 -8.43 -8.15
CA PRO A 179 -0.61 -7.48 -7.72
C PRO A 179 0.74 -8.12 -7.40
N VAL A 180 0.75 -9.39 -7.00
CA VAL A 180 1.99 -10.14 -6.67
C VAL A 180 2.01 -11.47 -7.43
N GLN A 181 3.04 -11.69 -8.25
CA GLN A 181 3.13 -12.88 -9.10
C GLN A 181 3.07 -14.18 -8.29
N GLY A 182 2.05 -15.00 -8.56
CA GLY A 182 1.85 -16.32 -7.93
C GLY A 182 1.07 -16.31 -6.60
N ALA A 183 0.70 -15.15 -6.06
CA ALA A 183 -0.16 -15.10 -4.88
C ALA A 183 -1.53 -15.73 -5.17
N ILE A 184 -2.01 -16.61 -4.29
CA ILE A 184 -3.32 -17.28 -4.41
C ILE A 184 -4.44 -16.35 -3.95
N LYS A 185 -4.17 -15.57 -2.89
CA LYS A 185 -5.09 -14.56 -2.37
C LYS A 185 -4.34 -13.43 -1.70
N GLY A 186 -5.00 -12.28 -1.59
CA GLY A 186 -4.48 -11.15 -0.85
C GLY A 186 -5.52 -10.10 -0.55
N GLN A 187 -5.09 -9.04 0.10
CA GLN A 187 -5.89 -7.89 0.48
C GLN A 187 -5.02 -6.65 0.34
N VAL A 188 -5.58 -5.60 -0.26
CA VAL A 188 -5.03 -4.23 -0.21
C VAL A 188 -6.00 -3.40 0.62
N THR A 189 -5.48 -2.70 1.63
CA THR A 189 -6.26 -1.74 2.41
C THR A 189 -5.73 -0.35 2.15
N THR A 190 -6.57 0.54 1.63
CA THR A 190 -6.26 1.95 1.39
C THR A 190 -7.12 2.83 2.28
N PHE A 191 -6.50 3.78 3.00
CA PHE A 191 -7.18 4.61 3.99
C PHE A 191 -6.77 6.09 3.95
N ASP A 192 -7.75 6.96 4.19
CA ASP A 192 -7.60 8.42 4.23
C ASP A 192 -7.17 8.92 5.63
N THR A 193 -5.90 9.33 5.77
CA THR A 193 -5.34 9.81 7.04
C THR A 193 -5.35 11.35 7.14
N ASN A 194 -4.76 11.91 8.20
CA ASN A 194 -4.43 13.35 8.24
C ASN A 194 -3.22 13.70 7.36
N GLU A 195 -2.36 12.72 7.04
CA GLU A 195 -1.15 12.87 6.23
C GLU A 195 -1.40 12.55 4.74
N GLY A 196 -2.65 12.25 4.36
CA GLY A 196 -3.05 11.84 3.02
C GLY A 196 -3.43 10.36 2.92
N VAL A 197 -3.52 9.86 1.68
CA VAL A 197 -3.94 8.48 1.38
C VAL A 197 -2.77 7.52 1.59
N GLN A 198 -2.95 6.55 2.47
CA GLN A 198 -1.97 5.49 2.76
C GLN A 198 -2.54 4.13 2.38
N SER A 199 -1.67 3.18 2.05
CA SER A 199 -2.03 1.84 1.59
C SER A 199 -1.08 0.80 2.16
N ASP A 200 -1.65 -0.29 2.63
CA ASP A 200 -0.96 -1.49 3.08
C ASP A 200 -1.47 -2.71 2.29
N ALA A 201 -0.70 -3.79 2.23
CA ALA A 201 -1.15 -5.05 1.61
C ALA A 201 -0.71 -6.29 2.37
N GLY A 202 -1.46 -7.37 2.21
CA GLY A 202 -1.04 -8.69 2.67
C GLY A 202 -1.53 -9.79 1.75
N TRP A 203 -0.73 -10.82 1.54
CA TRP A 203 -1.01 -11.88 0.58
C TRP A 203 -0.46 -13.23 1.02
N SER A 204 -0.86 -14.29 0.30
CA SER A 204 -0.44 -15.66 0.58
C SER A 204 -0.33 -16.51 -0.69
N TYR A 205 0.70 -17.35 -0.74
CA TYR A 205 0.98 -18.32 -1.81
C TYR A 205 0.51 -19.75 -1.47
N ASP A 206 0.03 -20.00 -0.25
CA ASP A 206 -0.25 -21.35 0.28
C ASP A 206 -1.65 -21.46 0.90
N ASN A 207 -2.57 -20.64 0.41
CA ASN A 207 -3.95 -20.48 0.87
C ASN A 207 -4.08 -20.03 2.34
N GLY A 208 -3.13 -19.22 2.83
CA GLY A 208 -3.20 -18.55 4.13
C GLY A 208 -2.59 -19.35 5.28
N LYS A 209 -1.68 -20.28 5.01
CA LYS A 209 -0.81 -20.88 6.05
C LYS A 209 0.29 -19.90 6.41
N THR A 210 0.96 -19.37 5.39
CA THR A 210 1.92 -18.26 5.47
C THR A 210 1.27 -17.00 4.91
N TRP A 211 1.36 -15.91 5.66
CA TRP A 211 0.98 -14.58 5.20
C TRP A 211 2.21 -13.70 5.10
N TYR A 212 2.23 -12.88 4.06
CA TYR A 212 3.20 -11.82 3.80
C TYR A 212 2.44 -10.52 3.98
N ILE A 213 2.95 -9.58 4.76
CA ILE A 213 2.31 -8.29 5.04
C ILE A 213 3.36 -7.20 4.81
N ILE A 214 3.00 -6.22 3.98
CA ILE A 214 3.70 -4.95 3.82
C ILE A 214 2.87 -3.84 4.44
N THR A 215 3.51 -3.01 5.27
CA THR A 215 2.91 -1.75 5.75
C THR A 215 3.85 -0.58 5.54
N GLY A 216 3.31 0.60 5.27
CA GLY A 216 4.14 1.80 5.11
C GLY A 216 3.38 3.02 4.60
N ARG A 217 4.09 4.16 4.54
CA ARG A 217 3.55 5.42 4.01
C ARG A 217 3.55 5.40 2.47
N THR A 218 2.70 4.55 1.88
CA THR A 218 2.63 4.33 0.43
C THR A 218 1.27 4.71 -0.13
N THR A 219 1.21 5.36 -1.30
CA THR A 219 -0.06 5.51 -2.03
C THR A 219 -0.44 4.20 -2.74
N PRO A 220 -1.69 4.02 -3.21
CA PRO A 220 -2.06 2.83 -4.00
C PRO A 220 -1.13 2.60 -5.20
N GLU A 221 -0.77 3.67 -5.91
CA GLU A 221 0.08 3.63 -7.09
C GLU A 221 1.51 3.18 -6.75
N GLN A 222 2.07 3.68 -5.65
CA GLN A 222 3.37 3.24 -5.15
C GLN A 222 3.32 1.79 -4.66
N LEU A 223 2.30 1.42 -3.86
CA LEU A 223 2.15 0.08 -3.31
C LEU A 223 2.10 -0.97 -4.41
N ILE A 224 1.32 -0.74 -5.47
CA ILE A 224 1.19 -1.70 -6.57
C ILE A 224 2.48 -1.83 -7.39
N LYS A 225 3.30 -0.77 -7.49
CA LYS A 225 4.64 -0.87 -8.07
C LYS A 225 5.58 -1.69 -7.16
N VAL A 226 5.51 -1.51 -5.84
CA VAL A 226 6.26 -2.30 -4.86
C VAL A 226 5.84 -3.78 -4.87
N LEU A 227 4.54 -4.08 -4.89
CA LEU A 227 4.01 -5.45 -4.95
C LEU A 227 4.42 -6.18 -6.23
N LYS A 228 4.38 -5.51 -7.39
CA LYS A 228 4.89 -6.04 -8.66
C LYS A 228 6.40 -6.27 -8.67
N SER A 229 7.14 -5.63 -7.77
CA SER A 229 8.60 -5.78 -7.60
C SER A 229 9.01 -6.94 -6.69
N MET A 230 8.06 -7.64 -6.08
CA MET A 230 8.32 -8.74 -5.16
C MET A 230 8.96 -9.91 -5.90
N VAL A 231 10.22 -10.19 -5.57
CA VAL A 231 10.94 -11.34 -6.09
C VAL A 231 10.99 -12.44 -5.03
N LYS A 232 10.85 -13.69 -5.49
CA LYS A 232 11.18 -14.85 -4.66
C LYS A 232 12.70 -14.97 -4.61
N LEU A 233 13.29 -15.05 -3.42
CA LEU A 233 14.70 -15.42 -3.30
C LEU A 233 14.82 -16.94 -3.30
N ASP A 234 15.68 -17.48 -4.15
CA ASP A 234 16.00 -18.91 -4.10
C ASP A 234 16.96 -19.19 -2.94
N THR A 235 16.55 -20.13 -2.09
CA THR A 235 17.19 -20.49 -0.82
C THR A 235 17.91 -21.85 -0.88
N LYS A 236 18.21 -22.34 -2.08
CA LYS A 236 18.85 -23.63 -2.35
C LYS A 236 20.02 -23.45 -3.30
#